data_AF-A0A539DW45-F1
#
_entry.id   AF-A0A539DW45-F1
#
_cell.length_a   1.000
_cell.length_b   1.000
_cell.length_c   1.000
_cell.angle_alpha   90.00
_cell.angle_beta   90.00
_cell.angle_gamma   90.00
#
_symmetry.space_group_name_H-M   'P 1'
#
loop_
_entity.id
_entity.type
_entity.pdbx_description
1 polymer ?
#
loop_
_entity_poly.entity_id
_entity_poly.type
_entity_poly.pdbx_seq_one_letter_code
_entity_poly.pdbx_strand_id
1 'polypeptide(L)'
;MRSVAFSRTATKRAITYTLTGAGRIDSLDAFADPDLLAAVGATPYLDDIDAAGLAPAEAVGLSFSVGLPGEVQTSTATPSDVGVLTWTIAADGVPVDLASTSARSLERGGVWPWLSNGALVALIAWGVLSLLAIGGVARARRRRSRHRSYREH
;
A
#
# COMPACT_ATOMS: atom_id res chain seq x y z
N MET A 1 -7.01 21.81 13.44
CA MET A 1 -6.37 20.84 12.53
C MET A 1 -5.14 21.46 11.88
N ARG A 2 -3.96 20.84 12.01
CA ARG A 2 -2.70 21.37 11.47
C ARG A 2 -2.35 20.54 10.22
N SER A 3 -2.92 20.94 9.08
CA SER A 3 -2.74 20.39 7.72
C SER A 3 -2.78 18.86 7.57
N VAL A 4 -3.81 18.35 6.88
CA VAL A 4 -3.85 16.96 6.40
C VAL A 4 -3.39 16.94 4.94
N ALA A 5 -2.39 16.12 4.63
CA ALA A 5 -1.87 15.95 3.28
C ALA A 5 -2.18 14.55 2.76
N PHE A 6 -2.71 14.50 1.55
CA PHE A 6 -2.96 13.26 0.82
C PHE A 6 -2.11 13.24 -0.44
N SER A 7 -1.37 12.15 -0.65
CA SER A 7 -0.55 11.98 -1.85
C SER A 7 -0.78 10.62 -2.49
N ARG A 8 -0.59 10.58 -3.80
CA ARG A 8 -0.71 9.38 -4.62
C ARG A 8 0.51 9.25 -5.50
N THR A 9 1.17 8.10 -5.43
CA THR A 9 2.32 7.76 -6.26
C THR A 9 1.97 6.56 -7.12
N ALA A 10 2.14 6.68 -8.44
CA ALA A 10 1.88 5.60 -9.39
C ALA A 10 3.19 5.13 -10.02
N THR A 11 3.40 3.82 -10.02
CA THR A 11 4.48 3.15 -10.74
C THR A 11 3.88 2.18 -11.76
N LYS A 12 4.73 1.56 -12.60
CA LYS A 12 4.27 0.51 -13.54
C LYS A 12 3.68 -0.72 -12.85
N ARG A 13 3.99 -0.94 -11.56
CA ARG A 13 3.65 -2.15 -10.81
C ARG A 13 2.63 -1.93 -9.70
N ALA A 14 2.50 -0.71 -9.18
CA ALA A 14 1.59 -0.42 -8.08
C ALA A 14 1.19 1.06 -8.03
N ILE A 15 0.05 1.33 -7.40
CA ILE A 15 -0.38 2.67 -6.97
C ILE A 15 -0.35 2.70 -5.45
N THR A 16 0.39 3.64 -4.88
CA THR A 16 0.51 3.85 -3.44
C THR A 16 -0.20 5.14 -3.06
N TYR A 17 -0.97 5.10 -1.97
CA TYR A 17 -1.65 6.23 -1.37
C TYR A 17 -1.07 6.47 0.02
N THR A 18 -0.74 7.73 0.32
CA THR A 18 -0.17 8.11 1.61
C THR A 18 -0.96 9.28 2.19
N LEU A 19 -1.40 9.09 3.43
CA LEU A 19 -2.03 10.09 4.27
C LEU A 19 -1.07 10.45 5.40
N THR A 20 -0.83 11.74 5.58
CA THR A 20 -0.03 12.30 6.68
C THR A 20 -0.68 13.56 7.23
N GLY A 21 -0.74 13.69 8.54
CA GLY A 21 -1.26 14.90 9.20
C GLY A 21 -1.27 14.73 10.71
N ALA A 22 -1.73 15.77 11.42
CA ALA A 22 -1.90 15.70 12.87
C ALA A 22 -3.25 16.30 13.31
N GLY A 23 -3.96 15.57 14.16
CA GLY A 23 -5.17 16.00 14.84
C GLY A 23 -4.85 16.43 16.26
N ARG A 24 -5.43 17.54 16.73
CA ARG A 24 -5.32 18.01 18.11
C ARG A 24 -6.53 18.86 18.45
N ILE A 25 -7.08 18.66 19.64
CA ILE A 25 -8.13 19.48 20.24
C ILE A 25 -7.55 20.07 21.53
N ASP A 26 -7.47 21.40 21.59
CA ASP A 26 -6.82 22.10 22.71
C ASP A 26 -7.72 22.21 23.95
N SER A 27 -9.00 22.54 23.77
CA SER A 27 -9.99 22.65 24.83
C SER A 27 -11.41 22.60 24.27
N LEU A 28 -12.42 22.48 25.13
CA LEU A 28 -13.83 22.59 24.72
C LEU A 28 -14.16 23.95 24.11
N ASP A 29 -13.47 25.01 24.53
CA ASP A 29 -13.66 26.36 23.99
C ASP A 29 -13.36 26.43 22.49
N ALA A 30 -12.52 25.53 21.97
CA ALA A 30 -12.21 25.45 20.54
C ALA A 30 -13.44 25.13 19.66
N PHE A 31 -14.54 24.67 20.26
CA PHE A 31 -15.80 24.39 19.57
C PHE A 31 -16.84 25.51 19.72
N ALA A 32 -16.59 26.49 20.57
CA ALA A 32 -17.49 27.60 20.82
C ALA A 32 -17.06 28.86 20.06
N ASP A 33 -18.03 29.67 19.66
CA ASP A 33 -17.78 30.97 19.05
C ASP A 33 -17.15 31.93 20.09
N PRO A 34 -16.08 32.67 19.77
CA PRO A 34 -15.46 33.61 20.71
C PRO A 34 -16.45 34.67 21.25
N ASP A 35 -17.42 35.11 20.47
CA ASP A 35 -18.43 36.08 20.91
C ASP A 35 -19.41 35.43 21.89
N LEU A 36 -19.72 34.14 21.69
CA LEU A 36 -20.54 33.36 22.62
C LEU A 36 -19.80 33.10 23.93
N LEU A 37 -18.52 32.73 23.88
CA LEU A 37 -17.68 32.56 25.06
C LEU A 37 -17.57 33.86 25.86
N ALA A 38 -17.41 35.00 25.17
CA ALA A 38 -17.35 36.31 25.80
C ALA A 38 -18.69 36.70 26.47
N ALA A 39 -19.82 36.32 25.88
CA ALA A 39 -21.15 36.59 26.42
C ALA A 39 -21.52 35.70 27.61
N VAL A 40 -21.15 34.41 27.57
CA VAL A 40 -21.47 33.43 28.61
C VAL A 40 -20.45 33.48 29.76
N GLY A 41 -19.20 33.83 29.48
CA GLY A 41 -18.14 33.94 30.48
C GLY A 41 -17.68 32.61 31.08
N ALA A 42 -18.09 31.48 30.50
CA ALA A 42 -17.78 30.14 30.96
C ALA A 42 -17.60 29.17 29.77
N THR A 43 -16.86 28.09 29.99
CA THR A 43 -16.69 27.00 29.03
C THR A 43 -17.99 26.19 28.92
N PRO A 44 -18.56 26.00 27.73
CA PRO A 44 -19.80 25.24 27.56
C PRO A 44 -19.68 23.80 28.04
N TYR A 45 -20.73 23.28 28.68
CA TYR A 45 -20.86 21.89 29.15
C TYR A 45 -19.84 21.43 30.20
N LEU A 46 -18.98 22.30 30.71
CA LEU A 46 -17.96 21.92 31.70
C LEU A 46 -18.62 21.43 33.01
N ASP A 47 -19.64 22.15 33.49
CA ASP A 47 -20.39 21.76 34.70
C ASP A 47 -21.10 20.40 34.55
N ASP A 48 -21.62 20.10 33.34
CA ASP A 48 -22.29 18.83 33.06
C ASP A 48 -21.29 17.66 33.03
N ILE A 49 -20.10 17.89 32.49
CA ILE A 49 -18.99 16.91 32.44
C ILE A 49 -18.48 16.64 33.86
N ASP A 50 -18.28 17.69 34.66
CA ASP A 50 -17.85 17.59 36.06
C ASP A 50 -18.91 16.88 36.91
N ALA A 51 -20.20 17.18 36.71
CA ALA A 51 -21.30 16.51 37.39
C ALA A 51 -21.39 15.01 37.03
N ALA A 52 -20.99 14.63 35.81
CA ALA A 52 -20.87 13.24 35.39
C ALA A 52 -19.60 12.54 35.93
N GLY A 53 -18.69 13.28 36.56
CA GLY A 53 -17.41 12.76 37.08
C GLY A 53 -16.45 12.32 35.98
N LEU A 54 -16.59 12.88 34.77
CA LEU A 54 -15.75 12.55 33.61
C LEU A 54 -14.72 13.65 33.38
N ALA A 55 -13.57 13.30 32.80
CA ALA A 55 -12.68 14.32 32.25
C ALA A 55 -13.18 14.81 30.88
N PRO A 56 -12.91 16.06 30.48
CA PRO A 56 -13.20 16.58 29.14
C PRO A 56 -12.75 15.67 27.99
N ALA A 57 -11.57 15.06 28.15
CA ALA A 57 -10.97 14.13 27.19
C ALA A 57 -11.75 12.81 27.02
N GLU A 58 -12.54 12.43 28.04
CA GLU A 58 -13.36 11.22 28.05
C GLU A 58 -14.78 11.50 27.56
N ALA A 59 -15.27 12.72 27.78
CA ALA A 59 -16.61 13.14 27.39
C ALA A 59 -16.69 13.58 25.91
N VAL A 60 -15.64 14.21 25.39
CA VAL A 60 -15.65 14.82 24.05
C VAL A 60 -14.41 14.43 23.25
N GLY A 61 -14.63 14.00 22.01
CA GLY A 61 -13.56 13.71 21.05
C GLY A 61 -14.04 13.82 19.61
N LEU A 62 -13.09 13.84 18.68
CA LEU A 62 -13.34 13.83 17.24
C LEU A 62 -12.85 12.53 16.63
N SER A 63 -13.74 11.86 15.91
CA SER A 63 -13.38 10.70 15.09
C SER A 63 -13.09 11.14 13.67
N PHE A 64 -11.88 10.85 13.19
CA PHE A 64 -11.50 11.03 11.79
C PHE A 64 -11.46 9.65 11.13
N SER A 65 -12.34 9.42 10.15
CA SER A 65 -12.39 8.16 9.40
C SER A 65 -12.08 8.38 7.93
N VAL A 66 -11.27 7.50 7.35
CA VAL A 66 -10.94 7.53 5.92
C VAL A 66 -10.93 6.12 5.32
N GLY A 67 -11.50 6.01 4.12
CA GLY A 67 -11.37 4.80 3.30
C GLY A 67 -10.21 4.96 2.32
N LEU A 68 -9.14 4.17 2.50
CA LEU A 68 -8.02 4.15 1.56
C LEU A 68 -8.16 2.99 0.57
N PRO A 69 -8.02 3.23 -0.75
CA PRO A 69 -8.08 2.16 -1.74
C PRO A 69 -6.84 1.27 -1.67
N GLY A 70 -7.04 -0.02 -1.95
CA GLY A 70 -5.97 -1.02 -1.92
C GLY A 70 -5.80 -1.63 -0.52
N GLU A 71 -4.69 -2.32 -0.34
CA GLU A 71 -4.34 -2.97 0.92
C GLU A 71 -3.56 -1.98 1.81
N VAL A 72 -3.98 -1.86 3.07
CA VAL A 72 -3.29 -1.02 4.06
C VAL A 72 -1.98 -1.69 4.45
N GLN A 73 -0.87 -1.01 4.21
CA GLN A 73 0.47 -1.50 4.53
C GLN A 73 0.90 -1.05 5.92
N THR A 74 0.68 0.23 6.24
CA THR A 74 1.02 0.82 7.54
C THR A 74 -0.08 1.79 7.95
N SER A 75 -0.36 1.84 9.26
CA SER A 75 -1.34 2.75 9.81
C SER A 75 -1.09 3.01 11.30
N THR A 76 -1.39 4.23 11.72
CA THR A 76 -1.53 4.67 13.12
C THR A 76 -2.98 4.62 13.61
N ALA A 77 -3.93 4.33 12.70
CA ALA A 77 -5.35 4.27 13.00
C ALA A 77 -5.71 3.00 13.79
N THR A 78 -6.77 3.10 14.58
CA THR A 78 -7.43 1.93 15.15
C THR A 78 -8.23 1.22 14.05
N PRO A 79 -8.10 -0.10 13.88
CA PRO A 79 -8.91 -0.82 12.91
C PRO A 79 -10.38 -0.81 13.36
N SER A 80 -11.24 -0.11 12.61
CA SER A 80 -12.69 -0.11 12.85
C SER A 80 -13.42 -1.12 11.97
N ASP A 81 -13.15 -1.10 10.66
CA ASP A 81 -13.80 -1.95 9.65
C ASP A 81 -12.84 -2.27 8.50
N VAL A 82 -13.15 -3.30 7.70
CA VAL A 82 -12.32 -3.70 6.56
C VAL A 82 -12.22 -2.54 5.55
N GLY A 83 -11.03 -1.94 5.45
CA GLY A 83 -10.75 -0.86 4.52
C GLY A 83 -11.09 0.55 5.03
N VAL A 84 -11.54 0.69 6.28
CA VAL A 84 -11.79 1.99 6.93
C VAL A 84 -10.85 2.17 8.11
N LEU A 85 -10.11 3.29 8.10
CA LEU A 85 -9.14 3.66 9.13
C LEU A 85 -9.74 4.78 9.96
N THR A 86 -9.79 4.60 11.29
CA THR A 86 -10.35 5.59 12.21
C THR A 86 -9.32 6.01 13.25
N TRP A 87 -9.17 7.31 13.44
CA TRP A 87 -8.42 7.90 14.53
C TRP A 87 -9.38 8.63 15.47
N THR A 88 -9.19 8.46 16.77
CA THR A 88 -9.92 9.21 17.79
C THR A 88 -8.99 10.25 18.38
N ILE A 89 -9.40 11.51 18.31
CA ILE A 89 -8.66 12.65 18.86
C ILE A 89 -9.43 13.10 20.11
N ALA A 90 -8.83 12.96 21.28
CA ALA A 90 -9.41 13.41 22.54
C ALA A 90 -9.21 14.93 22.73
N ALA A 91 -10.05 15.54 23.57
CA ALA A 91 -9.92 16.93 24.00
C ALA A 91 -8.91 17.10 25.16
N ASP A 92 -7.71 16.53 25.02
CA ASP A 92 -6.63 16.55 26.04
C ASP A 92 -5.41 17.40 25.64
N GLY A 93 -5.45 18.05 24.47
CA GLY A 93 -4.32 18.81 23.92
C GLY A 93 -3.19 17.94 23.37
N VAL A 94 -3.30 16.61 23.40
CA VAL A 94 -2.28 15.69 22.89
C VAL A 94 -2.43 15.55 21.37
N PRO A 95 -1.36 15.74 20.60
CA PRO A 95 -1.42 15.54 19.15
C PRO A 95 -1.51 14.04 18.81
N VAL A 96 -2.47 13.69 17.96
CA VAL A 96 -2.62 12.37 17.36
C VAL A 96 -2.08 12.40 15.93
N ASP A 97 -1.12 11.53 15.65
CA ASP A 97 -0.54 11.38 14.30
C ASP A 97 -1.52 10.62 13.39
N LEU A 98 -1.81 11.22 12.23
CA LEU A 98 -2.71 10.70 11.21
C LEU A 98 -1.87 10.20 10.04
N ALA A 99 -1.15 9.10 10.27
CA ALA A 99 -0.25 8.50 9.29
C ALA A 99 -0.78 7.14 8.80
N SER A 100 -1.01 7.00 7.49
CA SER A 100 -1.37 5.72 6.88
C SER A 100 -0.88 5.62 5.44
N THR A 101 -0.48 4.42 5.04
CA THR A 101 -0.09 4.08 3.67
C THR A 101 -0.86 2.85 3.19
N SER A 102 -1.49 2.95 2.01
CA SER A 102 -2.10 1.83 1.30
C SER A 102 -1.51 1.64 -0.08
N ALA A 103 -1.56 0.41 -0.61
CA ALA A 103 -1.05 0.09 -1.93
C ALA A 103 -2.03 -0.80 -2.71
N ARG A 104 -2.18 -0.52 -4.00
CA ARG A 104 -2.89 -1.36 -4.96
C ARG A 104 -1.90 -1.90 -5.98
N SER A 105 -1.74 -3.21 -6.02
CA SER A 105 -0.93 -3.86 -7.06
C SER A 105 -1.59 -3.67 -8.43
N LEU A 106 -0.79 -3.23 -9.40
CA LEU A 106 -1.11 -3.19 -10.84
C LEU A 106 -0.43 -4.34 -11.59
N GLU A 107 0.42 -5.12 -10.92
CA GLU A 107 0.85 -6.38 -11.49
C GLU A 107 -0.42 -7.16 -11.81
N ARG A 108 -0.56 -7.56 -13.08
CA ARG A 108 -1.68 -8.37 -13.54
C ARG A 108 -1.57 -9.72 -12.84
N GLY A 109 -2.09 -9.78 -11.62
CA GLY A 109 -2.18 -10.99 -10.81
C GLY A 109 -2.91 -12.04 -11.64
N GLY A 110 -2.24 -13.17 -11.86
CA GLY A 110 -2.72 -14.21 -12.75
C GLY A 110 -1.58 -15.14 -13.16
N VAL A 111 -1.90 -16.14 -13.96
CA VAL A 111 -0.98 -17.19 -14.44
C VAL A 111 0.14 -16.69 -15.36
N TRP A 112 0.23 -15.38 -15.62
CA TRP A 112 1.13 -14.78 -16.60
C TRP A 112 2.63 -14.98 -16.29
N PRO A 113 3.10 -14.83 -15.03
CA PRO A 113 4.48 -15.13 -14.68
C PRO A 113 4.82 -16.61 -14.91
N TRP A 114 3.88 -17.52 -14.61
CA TRP A 114 4.06 -18.96 -14.82
C TRP A 114 4.10 -19.32 -16.31
N LEU A 115 3.22 -18.72 -17.11
CA LEU A 115 3.20 -18.91 -18.57
C LEU A 115 4.48 -18.38 -19.22
N SER A 116 4.97 -17.22 -18.78
CA SER A 116 6.20 -16.61 -19.30
C SER A 116 7.43 -17.46 -18.97
N ASN A 117 7.54 -17.95 -17.73
CA ASN A 117 8.61 -18.87 -17.34
C ASN A 117 8.54 -20.20 -18.12
N GLY A 118 7.35 -20.78 -18.28
CA GLY A 118 7.16 -22.01 -19.06
C GLY A 118 7.56 -21.84 -20.53
N ALA A 119 7.18 -20.72 -21.15
CA ALA A 119 7.55 -20.41 -22.53
C ALA A 119 9.07 -20.25 -22.69
N LEU A 120 9.76 -19.63 -21.72
CA LEU A 120 11.22 -19.49 -21.73
C LEU A 120 11.93 -20.85 -21.66
N VAL A 121 11.48 -21.74 -20.77
CA VAL A 121 12.02 -23.11 -20.66
C VAL A 121 11.80 -23.89 -21.95
N ALA A 122 10.60 -23.82 -22.53
CA ALA A 122 10.29 -24.45 -23.80
C ALA A 122 11.18 -23.94 -24.95
N LEU A 123 11.44 -22.63 -25.00
CA LEU A 123 12.32 -22.00 -25.99
C LEU A 123 13.77 -22.51 -25.87
N ILE A 124 14.29 -22.60 -24.65
CA ILE A 124 15.64 -23.13 -24.39
C ILE A 124 15.72 -24.60 -24.80
N ALA A 125 14.76 -25.42 -24.39
CA ALA A 125 14.72 -26.84 -24.74
C ALA A 125 14.70 -27.06 -26.26
N TRP A 126 13.89 -26.26 -26.97
CA TRP A 126 13.84 -26.26 -28.43
C TRP A 126 15.17 -25.87 -29.07
N GLY A 127 15.83 -24.83 -28.55
CA GLY A 127 17.15 -24.41 -29.01
C GLY A 127 18.20 -25.52 -28.85
N VAL A 128 18.23 -26.19 -27.70
CA VAL A 128 19.14 -27.32 -27.44
C VAL A 128 18.88 -28.49 -28.38
N LEU A 129 17.62 -28.88 -28.55
CA LEU A 129 17.23 -29.95 -29.48
C LEU A 129 17.66 -29.62 -30.92
N SER A 130 17.45 -28.38 -31.35
CA SER A 130 17.85 -27.91 -32.69
C SER A 130 19.36 -27.99 -32.89
N LEU A 131 20.15 -27.55 -31.89
CA LEU A 131 21.61 -27.61 -31.94
C LEU A 131 22.13 -29.06 -31.98
N LEU A 132 21.52 -29.96 -31.19
CA LEU A 132 21.87 -31.38 -31.20
C LEU A 132 21.56 -32.03 -32.55
N ALA A 133 20.42 -31.72 -33.16
CA ALA A 133 20.06 -32.22 -34.49
C ALA A 133 21.05 -31.75 -35.56
N ILE A 134 21.39 -30.45 -35.57
CA ILE A 134 22.37 -29.87 -36.52
C ILE A 134 23.75 -30.52 -36.31
N GLY A 135 24.21 -30.63 -35.06
CA GLY A 135 25.50 -31.26 -34.73
C GLY A 135 25.56 -32.74 -35.14
N GLY A 136 24.47 -33.48 -34.91
CA GLY A 136 24.34 -34.87 -35.31
C GLY A 136 24.45 -35.07 -36.81
N VAL A 137 23.73 -34.27 -37.60
CA VAL A 137 23.77 -34.32 -39.07
C VAL A 137 25.15 -33.92 -39.60
N ALA A 138 25.76 -32.86 -39.06
CA ALA A 138 27.10 -32.43 -39.46
C ALA A 138 28.15 -33.54 -39.21
N ARG A 139 28.06 -34.24 -38.08
CA ARG A 139 28.93 -35.37 -37.73
C ARG A 139 28.69 -36.57 -38.64
N ALA A 140 27.44 -36.92 -38.93
CA ALA A 140 27.07 -38.01 -39.83
C ALA A 140 27.57 -37.75 -41.26
N ARG A 141 27.45 -36.51 -41.74
CA ARG A 141 27.97 -36.09 -43.06
C ARG A 141 29.49 -36.23 -43.13
N ARG A 142 30.22 -35.76 -42.11
CA ARG A 142 31.70 -35.88 -42.05
C ARG A 142 32.19 -37.33 -41.98
N ARG A 143 31.44 -38.25 -41.37
CA ARG A 143 31.80 -39.67 -41.34
C ARG A 143 31.71 -40.33 -42.71
N ARG A 144 30.69 -40.01 -43.51
CA ARG A 144 30.54 -40.55 -44.87
C ARG A 144 31.61 -40.06 -45.85
N SER A 145 32.10 -38.84 -45.66
CA SER A 145 33.17 -38.27 -46.50
C SER A 145 34.55 -38.92 -46.28
N ARG A 146 34.75 -39.70 -45.22
CA ARG A 146 36.04 -40.36 -44.91
C ARG A 146 36.23 -41.74 -45.54
N HIS A 147 35.23 -42.29 -46.23
CA HIS A 147 35.27 -43.64 -46.82
C HIS A 147 35.52 -43.68 -48.34
N ARG A 148 35.85 -42.54 -48.97
CA ARG A 148 36.14 -42.48 -50.42
C ARG A 148 37.63 -42.31 -50.78
N SER A 149 38.53 -42.45 -49.82
CA SER A 149 39.97 -42.17 -50.02
C SER A 149 40.87 -43.42 -50.00
N TYR A 150 40.32 -44.63 -50.13
CA TYR A 150 41.10 -45.88 -50.11
C TYR A 150 40.64 -46.88 -51.18
N ARG A 151 40.68 -46.46 -52.46
CA ARG A 151 40.51 -47.38 -53.59
C ARG A 151 41.23 -46.89 -54.86
N GLU A 152 42.41 -46.32 -54.70
CA GLU A 152 43.33 -46.08 -55.82
C GLU A 152 44.76 -46.19 -55.29
N HIS A 153 45.32 -47.41 -55.30
CA HIS A 153 46.75 -47.73 -55.41
C HIS A 153 46.88 -49.21 -55.74
#